data_AF-A0A2I0NCP8-F1
#
_entry.id   AF-A0A2I0NCP8-F1
#
_cell.length_a   1.000
_cell.length_b   1.000
_cell.length_c   1.000
_cell.angle_alpha   90.00
_cell.angle_beta   90.00
_cell.angle_gamma   90.00
#
_symmetry.space_group_name_H-M   'P 1'
#
loop_
_entity.id
_entity.type
_entity.pdbx_description
1 polymer ?
#
loop_
_entity_poly.entity_id
_entity_poly.type
_entity_poly.pdbx_seq_one_letter_code
_entity_poly.pdbx_strand_id
1 'polypeptide(L)'
;MSRNPFANGLLKPILIFVVTLLIGLFILFNLNFKTDISFIFFDLQAVPVIWVIVLAFLLGSFFILAIFLEHWRKGRFKMRSKEEIERLKHEKAQLKEQKRDQKK
;
A
#
# COMPACT_ATOMS: atom_id res chain seq x y z
N MET A 1 6.34 31.13 -5.13
CA MET A 1 7.22 29.93 -5.07
C MET A 1 7.13 29.20 -6.41
N SER A 2 8.10 29.40 -7.29
CA SER A 2 8.14 28.77 -8.62
C SER A 2 8.53 27.30 -8.48
N ARG A 3 7.62 26.37 -8.79
CA ARG A 3 7.95 24.94 -8.91
C ARG A 3 8.65 24.74 -10.25
N ASN A 4 9.98 24.72 -10.26
CA ASN A 4 10.77 24.47 -11.46
C ASN A 4 10.41 23.10 -12.07
N PRO A 5 9.76 23.05 -13.25
CA PRO A 5 9.32 21.80 -13.87
C PRO A 5 10.49 20.94 -14.36
N PHE A 6 11.65 21.56 -14.62
CA PHE A 6 12.88 20.89 -15.07
C PHE A 6 13.56 20.05 -13.98
N ALA A 7 13.45 20.44 -12.71
CA ALA A 7 14.02 19.66 -11.61
C ALA A 7 13.39 18.27 -11.57
N ASN A 8 12.06 18.18 -11.71
CA ASN A 8 11.34 16.90 -11.64
C ASN A 8 11.55 16.01 -12.88
N GLY A 9 12.02 16.56 -14.00
CA GLY A 9 12.31 15.81 -15.23
C GLY A 9 13.66 15.08 -15.18
N LEU A 10 14.69 15.73 -14.63
CA LEU A 10 16.06 15.17 -14.55
C LEU A 10 16.31 14.39 -13.25
N LEU A 11 15.64 14.76 -12.15
CA LEU A 11 15.80 14.06 -10.86
C LEU A 11 15.27 12.62 -10.92
N LYS A 12 14.22 12.35 -11.70
CA LYS A 12 13.65 11.00 -11.84
C LYS A 12 14.64 9.98 -12.43
N PRO A 13 15.25 10.22 -13.61
CA PRO A 13 16.22 9.28 -14.18
C PRO A 13 17.47 9.16 -13.31
N ILE A 14 17.94 10.25 -12.69
CA ILE A 14 19.08 10.20 -11.75
C ILE A 14 18.73 9.31 -10.55
N LEU A 15 17.54 9.47 -9.98
CA LEU A 15 17.09 8.67 -8.84
C LEU A 15 16.93 7.20 -9.22
N ILE A 16 16.38 6.90 -10.41
CA ILE A 16 16.32 5.53 -10.93
C ILE A 16 17.72 4.94 -11.10
N PHE A 17 18.66 5.71 -11.65
CA PHE A 17 20.04 5.27 -11.82
C PHE A 17 20.71 4.98 -10.47
N VAL A 18 20.59 5.88 -9.50
CA VAL A 18 21.13 5.70 -8.15
C VAL A 18 20.52 4.47 -7.47
N VAL A 19 19.20 4.29 -7.55
CA VAL A 19 18.52 3.11 -6.99
C VAL A 19 19.01 1.83 -7.65
N THR A 20 19.13 1.82 -8.99
CA THR A 20 19.61 0.65 -9.74
C THR A 20 21.05 0.32 -9.38
N LEU A 21 21.91 1.34 -9.27
CA LEU A 21 23.30 1.20 -8.83
C LEU A 21 23.37 0.58 -7.43
N LEU A 22 22.59 1.12 -6.47
CA LEU A 22 22.55 0.62 -5.10
C LEU A 22 22.06 -0.83 -5.03
N ILE A 23 21.05 -1.20 -5.82
CA ILE A 23 20.55 -2.58 -5.90
C ILE A 23 21.64 -3.50 -6.47
N GLY A 24 22.30 -3.10 -7.56
CA GLY A 24 23.38 -3.88 -8.16
C GLY A 24 24.55 -4.08 -7.20
N LEU A 25 24.96 -3.01 -6.50
CA LEU A 25 25.99 -3.07 -5.47
C LEU A 25 25.58 -4.00 -4.32
N PHE A 26 24.35 -3.83 -3.83
CA PHE A 26 23.81 -4.65 -2.76
C PHE A 26 23.82 -6.14 -3.10
N ILE A 27 23.39 -6.52 -4.31
CA ILE A 27 23.43 -7.90 -4.79
C ILE A 27 24.89 -8.37 -4.86
N LEU A 28 25.77 -7.60 -5.51
CA LEU A 28 27.18 -7.98 -5.73
C LEU A 28 27.92 -8.23 -4.41
N PHE A 29 27.74 -7.36 -3.42
CA PHE A 29 28.32 -7.53 -2.09
C PHE A 29 27.69 -8.70 -1.32
N ASN A 30 26.40 -9.00 -1.51
CA ASN A 30 25.70 -10.06 -0.79
C ASN A 30 25.75 -11.44 -1.45
N LEU A 31 26.28 -11.58 -2.67
CA LEU A 31 26.43 -12.89 -3.34
C LEU A 31 27.32 -13.87 -2.58
N ASN A 32 28.36 -13.37 -1.90
CA ASN A 32 29.30 -14.20 -1.16
C ASN A 32 28.89 -14.44 0.29
N PHE A 33 27.94 -13.66 0.81
CA PHE A 33 27.44 -13.86 2.18
C PHE A 33 26.42 -14.97 2.20
N LYS A 34 26.76 -16.03 2.94
CA LYS A 34 25.90 -17.18 3.20
C LYS A 34 25.58 -17.22 4.70
N THR A 35 24.37 -17.61 5.02
CA THR A 35 23.88 -17.77 6.39
C THR A 35 23.23 -19.14 6.52
N ASP A 36 23.33 -19.70 7.71
CA ASP A 36 22.56 -20.88 8.07
C ASP A 36 21.21 -20.44 8.64
N ILE A 37 20.15 -21.14 8.26
CA ILE A 37 18.78 -20.88 8.71
C ILE A 37 18.29 -22.13 9.42
N SER A 38 18.14 -22.01 10.73
CA SER A 38 17.55 -23.08 11.55
C SER A 38 16.05 -22.90 11.61
N PHE A 39 15.32 -23.86 11.05
CA PHE A 39 13.92 -24.12 11.38
C PHE A 39 13.87 -25.08 12.57
N ILE A 40 12.72 -25.09 13.25
CA ILE A 40 12.50 -25.83 14.52
C ILE A 40 13.01 -27.29 14.48
N PHE A 41 12.97 -27.94 13.30
CA PHE A 41 13.47 -29.31 13.10
C PHE A 41 14.41 -29.49 11.90
N PHE A 42 14.78 -28.42 11.18
CA PHE A 42 15.56 -28.51 9.94
C PHE A 42 16.51 -27.35 9.79
N ASP A 43 17.78 -27.62 9.49
CA ASP A 43 18.78 -26.59 9.19
C ASP A 43 19.00 -26.49 7.68
N LEU A 44 18.80 -25.30 7.13
CA LEU A 44 19.25 -24.96 5.79
C LEU A 44 20.62 -24.28 5.91
N GLN A 45 21.67 -25.01 5.53
CA GLN A 45 23.02 -24.48 5.57
C GLN A 45 23.35 -23.69 4.30
N ALA A 46 24.22 -22.70 4.46
CA ALA A 46 24.85 -21.95 3.38
C ALA A 46 23.86 -21.24 2.43
N VAL A 47 22.73 -20.74 2.95
CA VAL A 47 21.73 -20.00 2.19
C VAL A 47 22.26 -18.60 1.88
N PRO A 48 22.25 -18.13 0.61
CA PRO A 48 22.70 -16.78 0.32
C PRO A 48 21.80 -15.74 0.99
N VAL A 49 22.41 -14.82 1.74
CA VAL A 49 21.70 -13.83 2.58
C VAL A 49 20.74 -12.97 1.75
N ILE A 50 21.10 -12.68 0.50
CA ILE A 50 20.25 -11.95 -0.44
C ILE A 50 18.86 -12.58 -0.61
N TRP A 51 18.78 -13.91 -0.69
CA TRP A 51 17.50 -14.61 -0.84
C TRP A 51 16.63 -14.45 0.39
N VAL A 52 17.23 -14.55 1.58
CA VAL A 52 16.52 -14.40 2.85
C VAL A 52 15.90 -13.02 2.96
N ILE A 53 16.67 -11.98 2.62
CA ILE A 53 16.22 -10.58 2.65
C ILE A 53 15.08 -10.37 1.66
N VAL A 54 15.21 -10.86 0.43
CA VAL A 54 14.17 -10.75 -0.60
C VAL A 54 12.89 -11.47 -0.16
N LEU A 55 13.00 -12.68 0.38
CA LEU A 55 11.85 -13.46 0.83
C LEU A 55 11.13 -12.79 2.01
N ALA A 56 11.88 -12.29 2.99
CA ALA A 56 11.35 -11.55 4.13
C ALA A 56 10.63 -10.26 3.68
N PHE A 57 11.22 -9.52 2.73
CA PHE A 57 10.61 -8.32 2.17
C PHE A 57 9.32 -8.62 1.41
N LEU A 58 9.29 -9.68 0.59
CA LEU A 58 8.10 -10.10 -0.16
C LEU A 58 6.99 -10.54 0.78
N LEU A 59 7.29 -11.38 1.78
CA LEU A 59 6.31 -11.82 2.77
C LEU A 59 5.75 -10.64 3.56
N GLY A 60 6.62 -9.79 4.10
CA GLY A 60 6.22 -8.59 4.84
C GLY A 60 5.33 -7.66 4.00
N SER A 61 5.75 -7.40 2.75
CA SER A 61 5.00 -6.58 1.80
C SER A 61 3.64 -7.18 1.45
N PHE A 62 3.56 -8.51 1.28
CA PHE A 62 2.30 -9.21 1.04
C PHE A 62 1.33 -9.06 2.21
N PHE A 63 1.78 -9.24 3.45
CA PHE A 63 0.96 -9.05 4.65
C PHE A 63 0.48 -7.61 4.80
N ILE A 64 1.37 -6.62 4.63
CA ILE A 64 1.02 -5.20 4.69
C ILE A 64 0.00 -4.85 3.61
N LEU A 65 0.21 -5.34 2.38
CA LEU A 65 -0.69 -5.11 1.27
C LEU A 65 -2.08 -5.71 1.53
N ALA A 66 -2.14 -6.93 2.07
CA ALA A 66 -3.40 -7.57 2.44
C ALA A 66 -4.17 -6.76 3.50
N ILE A 67 -3.49 -6.30 4.55
CA ILE A 67 -4.08 -5.46 5.61
C ILE A 67 -4.53 -4.11 5.04
N PHE A 68 -3.72 -3.49 4.19
CA PHE A 68 -4.01 -2.20 3.58
C PHE A 68 -5.22 -2.29 2.64
N LEU A 69 -5.30 -3.33 1.79
CA LEU A 69 -6.45 -3.60 0.92
C LEU A 69 -7.73 -3.77 1.73
N GLU A 70 -7.67 -4.49 2.85
CA GLU A 70 -8.82 -4.67 3.72
C GLU A 70 -9.28 -3.34 4.36
N HIS A 71 -8.34 -2.55 4.86
CA HIS A 71 -8.60 -1.22 5.43
C HIS A 71 -9.16 -0.25 4.38
N TRP A 72 -8.60 -0.25 3.18
CA TRP A 72 -9.03 0.63 2.09
C TRP A 72 -10.44 0.27 1.61
N ARG A 73 -10.77 -1.03 1.54
CA ARG A 73 -12.11 -1.53 1.23
C ARG A 73 -13.12 -1.12 2.31
N LYS A 74 -12.77 -1.26 3.60
CA LYS A 74 -13.63 -0.85 4.72
C LYS A 74 -13.86 0.68 4.75
N GLY A 75 -12.84 1.47 4.42
CA GLY A 75 -12.93 2.93 4.32
C GLY A 75 -13.92 3.38 3.25
N ARG A 76 -13.82 2.80 2.03
CA ARG A 76 -14.73 3.11 0.92
C ARG A 76 -16.17 2.65 1.20
N PHE A 77 -16.35 1.51 1.87
CA PHE A 77 -17.67 1.03 2.27
C PHE A 77 -18.34 1.96 3.30
N LYS A 78 -17.58 2.44 4.30
CA LYS A 78 -18.08 3.42 5.28
C LYS A 78 -18.50 4.74 4.64
N MET A 79 -17.76 5.20 3.62
CA MET A 79 -18.06 6.44 2.92
C MET A 79 -19.35 6.32 2.11
N ARG A 80 -19.51 5.22 1.36
CA ARG A 80 -20.71 4.93 0.57
C ARG A 80 -21.97 4.76 1.44
N SER A 81 -21.83 4.09 2.58
CA SER A 81 -22.92 3.92 3.55
C SER A 81 -23.36 5.24 4.19
N LYS A 82 -22.44 6.18 4.46
CA LYS A 82 -22.80 7.49 5.00
C LYS A 82 -23.57 8.34 3.98
N GLU A 83 -23.13 8.36 2.72
CA GLU A 83 -23.82 9.06 1.64
C GLU A 83 -25.23 8.50 1.41
N GLU A 84 -25.41 7.19 1.49
CA GLU A 84 -26.71 6.53 1.34
C GLU A 84 -27.66 6.87 2.51
N ILE A 85 -27.14 6.92 3.74
CA ILE A 85 -27.91 7.32 4.93
C ILE A 85 -28.34 8.80 4.85
N GLU A 86 -27.48 9.69 4.35
CA GLU A 86 -27.84 11.10 4.17
C GLU A 86 -28.89 11.31 3.07
N ARG A 87 -28.78 10.59 1.95
CA ARG A 87 -29.80 10.60 0.89
C ARG A 87 -31.17 10.15 1.40
N LEU A 88 -31.21 9.03 2.13
CA LEU A 88 -32.44 8.49 2.72
C LEU A 88 -33.06 9.44 3.77
N LYS A 89 -32.25 10.21 4.50
CA LYS A 89 -32.74 11.23 5.44
C LYS A 89 -33.36 12.42 4.70
N HIS A 90 -32.73 12.91 3.63
CA HIS A 90 -33.25 13.99 2.81
C HIS A 90 -34.57 13.61 2.13
N GLU A 91 -34.64 12.40 1.56
CA GLU A 91 -35.85 11.90 0.91
C GLU A 91 -37.02 11.76 1.90
N LYS A 92 -36.77 11.24 3.11
CA LYS A 92 -37.78 11.17 4.18
C LYS A 92 -38.22 12.54 4.70
N ALA A 93 -37.34 13.54 4.73
CA ALA A 93 -37.69 14.90 5.11
C ALA A 93 -38.64 15.53 4.08
N GLN A 94 -38.32 15.41 2.79
CA GLN A 94 -39.16 15.91 1.70
C GLN A 94 -40.54 15.22 1.65
N LEU A 95 -40.58 13.89 1.83
CA LEU A 95 -41.84 13.14 1.92
C LEU A 95 -42.71 13.55 3.12
N LYS A 96 -42.10 13.93 4.25
CA LYS A 96 -42.85 14.45 5.41
C LYS A 96 -43.41 15.83 5.16
N GLU A 97 -42.69 16.67 4.43
CA GLU A 97 -43.08 18.04 4.11
C GLU A 97 -44.24 18.04 3.09
N GLN A 98 -44.13 17.24 2.02
CA GLN A 98 -45.21 17.04 1.04
C GLN A 98 -46.49 16.48 1.66
N LYS A 99 -46.38 15.53 2.61
CA LYS A 99 -47.53 15.00 3.34
C LYS A 99 -48.15 16.01 4.33
N ARG A 100 -47.40 17.04 4.72
CA ARG A 100 -47.89 18.13 5.58
C ARG A 100 -48.67 19.15 4.76
N ASP A 101 -48.19 19.45 3.56
CA ASP A 101 -48.84 20.37 2.63
C ASP A 101 -50.11 19.80 2.01
N GLN A 102 -50.19 18.47 1.80
CA GLN A 102 -51.43 17.80 1.35
C GLN A 102 -52.51 17.66 2.44
N LYS A 103 -52.19 17.94 3.71
CA LYS A 103 -53.11 17.80 4.85
C LYS A 103 -53.68 19.13 5.35
N LYS A 104 -53.29 20.24 4.71
CA LYS A 104 -53.82 21.59 4.90
C LYS A 104 -54.84 21.90 3.81
#